data_AF-A0A929DCY4-F1
#
_entry.id   AF-A0A929DCY4-F1
#
_cell.length_a   1.000
_cell.length_b   1.000
_cell.length_c   1.000
_cell.angle_alpha   90.00
_cell.angle_beta   90.00
_cell.angle_gamma   90.00
#
_symmetry.space_group_name_H-M   'P 1'
#
loop_
_entity.id
_entity.type
_entity.pdbx_description
1 polymer ?
#
loop_
_entity_poly.entity_id
_entity_poly.type
_entity_poly.pdbx_seq_one_letter_code
_entity_poly.pdbx_strand_id
1 'polypeptide(L)'
;MPLVTLTPTPSAVAPQPALRWADIGQSVQGRDLSVAIVGYETGPAIVVVGSIQGDQLNTRDLINYLIDDFEHELDRVPADVAFHFIPTINPDGNAAGTRRNARDVDLNRNWDTFDWTGDPEQPEGVVIGAGGAEPFSEPETRGLAEYLRELQSQNPKLRVVVWHSSHRLSTGGQVYMGYTQDAIDQNALNLARRYADVTGYVVKEEWAYYVTTGELVSWCAINEIEAIDVVIPRSLPGSDASLRDLTMQALLEIARFP
;
A
#
# COMPACT_ATOMS: atom_id res chain seq x y z
N MET A 1 41.53 26.01 43.36
CA MET A 1 40.34 25.18 43.07
C MET A 1 40.69 24.28 41.90
N PRO A 2 40.51 22.94 41.97
CA PRO A 2 40.82 22.09 40.84
C PRO A 2 39.70 22.17 39.80
N LEU A 3 40.07 22.22 38.52
CA LEU A 3 39.14 22.16 37.39
C LEU A 3 38.58 20.74 37.32
N VAL A 4 37.25 20.60 37.42
CA VAL A 4 36.56 19.33 37.15
C VAL A 4 36.46 19.18 35.64
N THR A 5 37.22 18.24 35.07
CA THR A 5 37.03 17.81 33.68
C THR A 5 35.81 16.91 33.59
N LEU A 6 34.73 17.43 32.99
CA LEU A 6 33.56 16.64 32.62
C LEU A 6 33.94 15.72 31.45
N THR A 7 33.97 14.41 31.70
CA THR A 7 34.03 13.41 30.63
C THR A 7 32.73 13.46 29.83
N PRO A 8 32.77 13.54 28.48
CA PRO A 8 31.56 13.50 27.68
C PRO A 8 30.86 12.15 27.88
N THR A 9 29.59 12.19 28.24
CA THR A 9 28.71 11.03 28.25
C THR A 9 28.66 10.43 26.85
N PRO A 10 28.79 9.10 26.66
CA PRO A 10 28.59 8.50 25.35
C PRO A 10 27.17 8.84 24.87
N SER A 11 27.03 9.53 23.75
CA SER A 11 25.74 9.61 23.06
C SER A 11 25.30 8.18 22.77
N ALA A 12 24.13 7.81 23.26
CA ALA A 12 23.47 6.58 22.83
C ALA A 12 23.29 6.69 21.30
N VAL A 13 23.96 5.82 20.56
CA VAL A 13 23.75 5.67 19.12
C VAL A 13 22.30 5.22 18.97
N ALA A 14 21.48 6.01 18.27
CA ALA A 14 20.12 5.60 17.94
C ALA A 14 20.17 4.22 17.28
N PRO A 15 19.26 3.28 17.63
CA PRO A 15 19.28 1.94 17.05
C PRO A 15 19.27 2.07 15.52
N GLN A 16 20.14 1.32 14.86
CA GLN A 16 20.17 1.30 13.39
C GLN A 16 18.81 0.83 12.87
N PRO A 17 18.35 1.38 11.73
CA PRO A 17 17.06 1.06 11.14
C PRO A 17 17.18 -0.30 10.47
N ALA A 18 17.11 -1.38 11.25
CA ALA A 18 17.11 -2.73 10.72
C ALA A 18 15.71 -3.04 10.16
N LEU A 19 15.66 -3.80 9.06
CA LEU A 19 14.44 -4.43 8.59
C LEU A 19 13.84 -5.25 9.74
N ARG A 20 12.55 -5.02 10.02
CA ARG A 20 11.80 -5.79 11.02
C ARG A 20 10.48 -6.26 10.43
N TRP A 21 10.03 -7.42 10.86
CA TRP A 21 8.75 -8.00 10.46
C TRP A 21 7.76 -7.94 11.61
N ALA A 22 6.50 -7.69 11.29
CA ALA A 22 5.39 -7.80 12.22
C ALA A 22 4.20 -8.49 11.55
N ASP A 23 3.33 -9.09 12.36
CA ASP A 23 2.09 -9.72 11.91
C ASP A 23 0.93 -8.71 11.98
N ILE A 24 0.10 -8.68 10.94
CA ILE A 24 -1.09 -7.82 10.85
C ILE A 24 -2.39 -8.63 10.77
N GLY A 25 -2.32 -9.95 10.94
CA GLY A 25 -3.47 -10.84 10.94
C GLY A 25 -3.22 -12.14 10.20
N GLN A 26 -4.31 -12.85 9.89
CA GLN A 26 -4.27 -14.10 9.13
C GLN A 26 -5.38 -14.11 8.08
N SER A 27 -5.14 -14.79 6.96
CA SER A 27 -6.14 -15.05 5.93
C SER A 27 -7.23 -16.02 6.38
N VAL A 28 -8.25 -16.21 5.55
CA VAL A 28 -9.31 -17.20 5.77
C VAL A 28 -8.76 -18.61 6.02
N GLN A 29 -7.71 -19.02 5.32
CA GLN A 29 -7.06 -20.33 5.49
C GLN A 29 -5.94 -20.32 6.54
N GLY A 30 -5.79 -19.24 7.32
CA GLY A 30 -4.81 -19.15 8.41
C GLY A 30 -3.38 -18.91 7.96
N ARG A 31 -3.16 -18.33 6.77
CA ARG A 31 -1.82 -17.87 6.33
C ARG A 31 -1.56 -16.50 6.95
N ASP A 32 -0.34 -16.29 7.43
CA ASP A 32 0.02 -15.02 8.06
C ASP A 32 -0.02 -13.87 7.04
N LEU A 33 -0.51 -12.73 7.51
CA LEU A 33 -0.39 -11.44 6.85
C LEU A 33 0.72 -10.69 7.57
N SER A 34 1.80 -10.38 6.85
CA SER A 34 2.99 -9.78 7.46
C SER A 34 3.34 -8.45 6.80
N VAL A 35 3.95 -7.57 7.59
CA VAL A 35 4.48 -6.28 7.17
C VAL A 35 5.97 -6.20 7.47
N ALA A 36 6.75 -5.82 6.46
CA ALA A 36 8.16 -5.49 6.58
C ALA A 36 8.31 -3.99 6.80
N ILE A 37 9.03 -3.60 7.85
CA ILE A 37 9.18 -2.20 8.25
C ILE A 37 10.65 -1.81 8.12
N VAL A 38 10.91 -0.73 7.39
CA VAL A 38 12.25 -0.19 7.14
C VAL A 38 12.26 1.32 7.43
N GLY A 39 13.26 1.80 8.18
CA GLY A 39 13.41 3.21 8.52
C GLY A 39 13.06 3.55 9.98
N TYR A 40 12.61 4.78 10.23
CA TYR A 40 12.40 5.34 11.56
C TYR A 40 10.99 5.92 11.73
N GLU A 41 10.34 5.60 12.84
CA GLU A 41 8.92 5.94 13.08
C GLU A 41 8.73 7.29 13.79
N THR A 42 9.55 8.29 13.45
CA THR A 42 9.50 9.62 14.11
C THR A 42 8.87 10.72 13.24
N GLY A 43 8.51 10.39 12.00
CA GLY A 43 7.91 11.27 10.99
C GLY A 43 6.96 10.47 10.08
N PRO A 44 6.82 10.78 8.78
CA PRO A 44 5.81 10.13 7.91
C PRO A 44 5.96 8.61 7.82
N ALA A 45 4.82 7.91 7.76
CA ALA A 45 4.76 6.48 7.49
C ALA A 45 4.13 6.22 6.13
N ILE A 46 4.81 5.44 5.30
CA ILE A 46 4.37 5.09 3.95
C ILE A 46 4.08 3.59 3.90
N VAL A 47 2.81 3.23 3.82
CA VAL A 47 2.39 1.83 3.67
C VAL A 47 2.29 1.50 2.19
N VAL A 48 2.98 0.45 1.76
CA VAL A 48 3.02 0.01 0.36
C VAL A 48 2.46 -1.40 0.28
N VAL A 49 1.30 -1.55 -0.38
CA VAL A 49 0.54 -2.80 -0.41
C VAL A 49 0.60 -3.41 -1.80
N GLY A 50 1.12 -4.63 -1.90
CA GLY A 50 1.05 -5.47 -3.09
C GLY A 50 -0.14 -6.42 -3.02
N SER A 51 -0.52 -6.97 -4.18
CA SER A 51 -1.42 -8.12 -4.34
C SER A 51 -2.59 -8.18 -3.33
N ILE A 52 -3.42 -7.15 -3.31
CA ILE A 52 -4.78 -7.22 -2.75
C ILE A 52 -5.68 -8.14 -3.60
N GLN A 53 -5.46 -8.14 -4.91
CA GLN A 53 -5.98 -9.16 -5.83
C GLN A 53 -4.93 -10.28 -5.95
N GLY A 54 -5.32 -11.50 -5.61
CA GLY A 54 -4.40 -12.62 -5.40
C GLY A 54 -3.73 -13.14 -6.67
N ASP A 55 -4.33 -12.89 -7.84
CA ASP A 55 -3.72 -13.21 -9.11
C ASP A 55 -2.63 -12.20 -9.50
N GLN A 56 -2.55 -11.02 -8.90
CA GLN A 56 -1.58 -9.97 -9.23
C GLN A 56 -0.15 -10.22 -8.68
N LEU A 57 0.40 -11.43 -8.87
CA LEU A 57 1.71 -11.84 -8.32
C LEU A 57 2.87 -10.90 -8.65
N ASN A 58 2.86 -10.21 -9.80
CA ASN A 58 3.93 -9.28 -10.15
C ASN A 58 4.00 -8.07 -9.20
N THR A 59 2.89 -7.64 -8.60
CA THR A 59 2.91 -6.57 -7.59
C THR A 59 3.40 -7.10 -6.25
N ARG A 60 3.02 -8.33 -5.84
CA ARG A 60 3.62 -8.99 -4.68
C ARG A 60 5.14 -9.10 -4.80
N ASP A 61 5.59 -9.59 -5.95
CA ASP A 61 7.02 -9.79 -6.21
C ASP A 61 7.77 -8.46 -6.24
N LEU A 62 7.17 -7.40 -6.82
CA LEU A 62 7.73 -6.04 -6.75
C LEU A 62 7.94 -5.60 -5.30
N ILE A 63 6.93 -5.76 -4.44
CA ILE A 63 7.05 -5.35 -3.04
C ILE A 63 8.12 -6.17 -2.31
N ASN A 64 8.24 -7.48 -2.57
CA ASN A 64 9.33 -8.29 -2.01
C ASN A 64 10.71 -7.77 -2.43
N TYR A 65 10.90 -7.45 -3.71
CA TYR A 65 12.17 -6.88 -4.16
C TYR A 65 12.45 -5.50 -3.58
N LEU A 66 11.41 -4.67 -3.38
CA LEU A 66 11.57 -3.37 -2.73
C LEU A 66 11.98 -3.50 -1.26
N ILE A 67 11.51 -4.52 -0.54
CA ILE A 67 11.98 -4.79 0.83
C ILE A 67 13.49 -5.01 0.81
N ASP A 68 13.98 -5.87 -0.08
CA ASP A 68 15.41 -6.13 -0.23
C ASP A 68 16.16 -4.84 -0.64
N ASP A 69 15.64 -4.06 -1.58
CA ASP A 69 16.28 -2.82 -2.06
C ASP A 69 16.41 -1.78 -0.95
N PHE A 70 15.34 -1.55 -0.18
CA PHE A 70 15.35 -0.62 0.94
C PHE A 70 16.23 -1.10 2.09
N GLU A 71 16.34 -2.41 2.34
CA GLU A 71 17.27 -2.97 3.33
C GLU A 71 18.74 -2.77 2.91
N HIS A 72 19.07 -2.90 1.63
CA HIS A 72 20.44 -2.68 1.13
C HIS A 72 20.81 -1.20 1.00
N GLU A 73 19.83 -0.31 0.87
CA GLU A 73 20.01 1.13 0.62
C GLU A 73 19.42 2.01 1.74
N LEU A 74 19.59 1.58 3.00
CA LEU A 74 19.08 2.29 4.19
C LEU A 74 19.54 3.75 4.28
N ASP A 75 20.69 4.10 3.70
CA ASP A 75 21.22 5.45 3.65
C ASP A 75 20.41 6.40 2.77
N ARG A 76 19.58 5.87 1.86
CA ARG A 76 18.63 6.65 1.05
C ARG A 76 17.34 6.96 1.79
N VAL A 77 17.00 6.19 2.82
CA VAL A 77 15.77 6.37 3.62
C VAL A 77 15.94 7.59 4.53
N PRO A 78 15.03 8.59 4.48
CA PRO A 78 15.09 9.74 5.39
C PRO A 78 15.07 9.32 6.86
N ALA A 79 15.80 10.05 7.71
CA ALA A 79 16.02 9.69 9.11
C ALA A 79 14.75 9.73 10.00
N ASP A 80 13.64 10.24 9.46
CA ASP A 80 12.35 10.38 10.12
C ASP A 80 11.22 9.64 9.40
N VAL A 81 11.51 8.84 8.37
CA VAL A 81 10.48 8.14 7.60
C VAL A 81 10.55 6.64 7.86
N ALA A 82 9.37 6.01 7.98
CA ALA A 82 9.23 4.56 7.95
C ALA A 82 8.43 4.11 6.72
N PHE A 83 8.94 3.08 6.05
CA PHE A 83 8.23 2.36 5.00
C PHE A 83 7.71 1.03 5.55
N HIS A 84 6.45 0.74 5.29
CA HIS A 84 5.72 -0.44 5.75
C HIS A 84 5.26 -1.23 4.52
N PHE A 85 6.04 -2.21 4.12
CA PHE A 85 5.80 -3.03 2.94
C PHE A 85 4.97 -4.25 3.28
N ILE A 86 3.82 -4.40 2.61
CA ILE A 86 2.92 -5.54 2.74
C ILE A 86 2.88 -6.23 1.38
N PRO A 87 3.64 -7.32 1.16
CA PRO A 87 3.72 -7.96 -0.15
C PRO A 87 2.36 -8.45 -0.66
N THR A 88 1.50 -8.91 0.24
CA THR A 88 0.15 -9.33 -0.08
C THR A 88 -0.75 -9.24 1.13
N ILE A 89 -2.01 -8.87 0.91
CA ILE A 89 -3.10 -9.16 1.87
C ILE A 89 -3.97 -10.33 1.42
N ASN A 90 -3.66 -10.98 0.30
CA ASN A 90 -4.42 -12.10 -0.27
C ASN A 90 -3.54 -13.34 -0.51
N PRO A 91 -2.88 -13.89 0.53
CA PRO A 91 -2.00 -15.05 0.36
C PRO A 91 -2.77 -16.30 -0.07
N ASP A 92 -4.07 -16.38 0.24
CA ASP A 92 -4.95 -17.46 -0.21
C ASP A 92 -5.21 -17.39 -1.71
N GLY A 93 -5.55 -16.21 -2.23
CA GLY A 93 -5.69 -15.98 -3.67
C GLY A 93 -4.36 -16.13 -4.41
N ASN A 94 -3.22 -15.75 -3.80
CA ASN A 94 -1.90 -16.04 -4.36
C ASN A 94 -1.66 -17.55 -4.54
N ALA A 95 -1.98 -18.34 -3.51
CA ALA A 95 -1.79 -19.79 -3.56
C ALA A 95 -2.73 -20.46 -4.57
N ALA A 96 -3.94 -19.93 -4.75
CA ALA A 96 -4.94 -20.42 -5.69
C ALA A 96 -4.77 -19.87 -7.13
N GLY A 97 -3.99 -18.79 -7.31
CA GLY A 97 -3.89 -18.07 -8.57
C GLY A 97 -5.18 -17.32 -8.95
N THR A 98 -5.94 -16.86 -7.95
CA THR A 98 -7.25 -16.20 -8.13
C THR A 98 -7.21 -14.75 -7.68
N ARG A 99 -7.95 -13.90 -8.41
CA ARG A 99 -8.20 -12.50 -8.01
C ARG A 99 -8.74 -12.39 -6.58
N ARG A 100 -9.70 -13.25 -6.25
CA ARG A 100 -10.47 -13.24 -5.00
C ARG A 100 -9.83 -14.15 -3.95
N ASN A 101 -10.15 -13.93 -2.68
CA ASN A 101 -9.63 -14.72 -1.55
C ASN A 101 -10.28 -16.12 -1.46
N ALA A 102 -9.99 -16.89 -0.40
CA ALA A 102 -10.53 -18.23 -0.23
C ALA A 102 -12.06 -18.31 -0.01
N ARG A 103 -12.75 -17.19 0.26
CA ARG A 103 -14.22 -17.11 0.31
C ARG A 103 -14.83 -16.54 -0.97
N ASP A 104 -14.03 -16.41 -2.04
CA ASP A 104 -14.45 -15.83 -3.31
C ASP A 104 -14.88 -14.35 -3.21
N VAL A 105 -14.31 -13.62 -2.24
CA VAL A 105 -14.48 -12.17 -2.07
C VAL A 105 -13.30 -11.43 -2.71
N ASP A 106 -13.60 -10.38 -3.48
CA ASP A 106 -12.59 -9.43 -3.95
C ASP A 106 -12.23 -8.48 -2.80
N LEU A 107 -11.02 -8.61 -2.28
CA LEU A 107 -10.59 -7.82 -1.12
C LEU A 107 -10.56 -6.31 -1.42
N ASN A 108 -10.50 -5.88 -2.68
CA ASN A 108 -10.63 -4.46 -3.04
C ASN A 108 -12.10 -4.05 -3.32
N ARG A 109 -13.08 -4.85 -2.90
CA ARG A 109 -14.52 -4.55 -2.91
C ARG A 109 -15.16 -4.73 -1.53
N ASN A 110 -14.35 -4.96 -0.49
CA ASN A 110 -14.80 -5.38 0.84
C ASN A 110 -14.57 -4.30 1.92
N TRP A 111 -14.44 -3.04 1.52
CA TRP A 111 -14.19 -1.91 2.44
C TRP A 111 -15.48 -1.14 2.76
N ASP A 112 -15.55 -0.55 3.96
CA ASP A 112 -16.72 0.23 4.44
C ASP A 112 -16.76 1.61 3.81
N THR A 113 -17.25 1.67 2.57
CA THR A 113 -17.40 2.89 1.79
C THR A 113 -18.88 3.18 1.53
N PHE A 114 -19.18 4.45 1.24
CA PHE A 114 -20.53 4.91 0.93
C PHE A 114 -21.16 4.21 -0.30
N ASP A 115 -20.33 3.67 -1.19
CA ASP A 115 -20.72 3.00 -2.44
C ASP A 115 -20.65 1.46 -2.34
N TRP A 116 -20.30 0.89 -1.18
CA TRP A 116 -20.14 -0.56 -1.02
C TRP A 116 -21.41 -1.34 -1.41
N THR A 117 -21.19 -2.47 -2.07
CA THR A 117 -22.24 -3.46 -2.40
C THR A 117 -21.67 -4.87 -2.31
N GLY A 118 -22.50 -5.83 -1.89
CA GLY A 118 -22.14 -7.26 -1.92
C GLY A 118 -21.96 -7.82 -3.33
N ASP A 119 -22.53 -7.16 -4.35
CA ASP A 119 -22.52 -7.60 -5.75
C ASP A 119 -21.79 -6.57 -6.64
N PRO A 120 -20.46 -6.40 -6.50
CA PRO A 120 -19.70 -5.39 -7.25
C PRO A 120 -19.57 -5.74 -8.73
N GLU A 121 -19.33 -4.72 -9.56
CA GLU A 121 -18.92 -4.92 -10.94
C GLU A 121 -17.43 -5.28 -11.04
N GLN A 122 -17.11 -6.18 -11.95
CA GLN A 122 -15.76 -6.64 -12.30
C GLN A 122 -15.62 -6.68 -13.83
N PRO A 123 -14.43 -6.98 -14.40
CA PRO A 123 -14.25 -6.98 -15.86
C PRO A 123 -15.24 -7.88 -16.62
N GLU A 124 -15.77 -8.92 -15.99
CA GLU A 124 -16.74 -9.87 -16.54
C GLU A 124 -18.21 -9.46 -16.31
N GLY A 125 -18.47 -8.36 -15.61
CA GLY A 125 -19.79 -7.87 -15.21
C GLY A 125 -20.02 -7.92 -13.70
N VAL A 126 -21.28 -7.86 -13.28
CA VAL A 126 -21.67 -7.95 -11.86
C VAL A 126 -21.39 -9.36 -11.34
N VAL A 127 -20.67 -9.46 -10.22
CA VAL A 127 -20.31 -10.74 -9.60
C VAL A 127 -20.98 -10.85 -8.23
N ILE A 128 -21.98 -11.73 -8.15
CA ILE A 128 -22.80 -11.91 -6.95
C ILE A 128 -21.95 -12.37 -5.76
N GLY A 129 -22.06 -11.66 -4.64
CA GLY A 129 -21.38 -11.94 -3.37
C GLY A 129 -19.89 -11.56 -3.33
N ALA A 130 -19.32 -11.07 -4.44
CA ALA A 130 -17.88 -10.79 -4.49
C ALA A 130 -17.45 -9.57 -3.66
N GLY A 131 -18.37 -8.75 -3.17
CA GLY A 131 -18.09 -7.67 -2.20
C GLY A 131 -18.06 -8.15 -0.75
N GLY A 132 -18.40 -9.41 -0.50
CA GLY A 132 -18.56 -9.99 0.84
C GLY A 132 -19.99 -9.86 1.38
N ALA A 133 -20.23 -10.43 2.56
CA ALA A 133 -21.55 -10.41 3.20
C ALA A 133 -21.90 -9.04 3.79
N GLU A 134 -20.87 -8.28 4.18
CA GLU A 134 -20.88 -6.92 4.70
C GLU A 134 -19.48 -6.33 4.52
N PRO A 135 -19.30 -5.00 4.61
CA PRO A 135 -17.97 -4.42 4.66
C PRO A 135 -17.12 -5.08 5.76
N PHE A 136 -15.85 -5.34 5.47
CA PHE A 136 -14.93 -6.02 6.38
C PHE A 136 -15.35 -7.45 6.79
N SER A 137 -16.17 -8.13 5.98
CA SER A 137 -16.47 -9.55 6.22
C SER A 137 -15.22 -10.44 6.21
N GLU A 138 -14.17 -10.02 5.50
CA GLU A 138 -12.94 -10.78 5.32
C GLU A 138 -11.91 -10.47 6.42
N PRO A 139 -11.26 -11.49 7.00
CA PRO A 139 -10.20 -11.26 7.99
C PRO A 139 -9.01 -10.48 7.40
N GLU A 140 -8.75 -10.61 6.10
CA GLU A 140 -7.67 -9.92 5.41
C GLU A 140 -7.86 -8.39 5.37
N THR A 141 -9.05 -7.91 5.02
CA THR A 141 -9.35 -6.47 5.00
C THR A 141 -9.41 -5.89 6.41
N ARG A 142 -9.92 -6.66 7.39
CA ARG A 142 -9.90 -6.26 8.81
C ARG A 142 -8.48 -6.08 9.34
N GLY A 143 -7.60 -7.05 9.09
CA GLY A 143 -6.20 -6.98 9.55
C GLY A 143 -5.49 -5.73 9.02
N LEU A 144 -5.65 -5.43 7.72
CA LEU A 144 -5.10 -4.21 7.15
C LEU A 144 -5.76 -2.94 7.72
N ALA A 145 -7.09 -2.91 7.88
CA ALA A 145 -7.78 -1.74 8.42
C ALA A 145 -7.40 -1.44 9.87
N GLU A 146 -7.25 -2.46 10.71
CA GLU A 146 -6.78 -2.35 12.09
C GLU A 146 -5.35 -1.80 12.14
N TYR A 147 -4.46 -2.35 11.31
CA TYR A 147 -3.08 -1.89 11.19
C TYR A 147 -2.98 -0.42 10.77
N LEU A 148 -3.72 -0.02 9.73
CA LEU A 148 -3.72 1.36 9.23
C LEU A 148 -4.25 2.34 10.30
N ARG A 149 -5.31 1.97 11.03
CA ARG A 149 -5.85 2.81 12.12
C ARG A 149 -4.88 2.95 13.28
N GLU A 150 -4.22 1.87 13.69
CA GLU A 150 -3.21 1.92 14.73
C GLU A 150 -2.06 2.86 14.33
N LEU A 151 -1.55 2.69 13.11
CA LEU A 151 -0.47 3.51 12.58
C LEU A 151 -0.88 4.98 12.45
N GLN A 152 -2.09 5.27 11.96
CA GLN A 152 -2.64 6.62 11.85
C GLN A 152 -2.73 7.31 13.23
N SER A 153 -3.13 6.57 14.28
CA SER A 153 -3.25 7.12 15.64
C SER A 153 -1.91 7.61 16.21
N GLN A 154 -0.81 7.06 15.71
CA GLN A 154 0.56 7.40 16.09
C GLN A 154 1.20 8.36 15.09
N ASN A 155 0.67 8.42 13.87
CA ASN A 155 1.25 9.12 12.74
C ASN A 155 0.20 9.87 11.91
N PRO A 156 0.04 11.20 12.11
CA PRO A 156 -0.92 11.99 11.35
C PRO A 156 -0.52 12.19 9.88
N LYS A 157 0.66 11.72 9.45
CA LYS A 157 1.16 11.80 8.07
C LYS A 157 1.27 10.42 7.43
N LEU A 158 0.25 9.59 7.65
CA LEU A 158 0.15 8.25 7.05
C LEU A 158 -0.24 8.37 5.58
N ARG A 159 0.53 7.72 4.71
CA ARG A 159 0.25 7.60 3.27
C ARG A 159 0.19 6.14 2.87
N VAL A 160 -0.72 5.80 1.96
CA VAL A 160 -0.90 4.42 1.47
C VAL A 160 -0.73 4.39 -0.06
N VAL A 161 0.12 3.49 -0.54
CA VAL A 161 0.33 3.22 -1.96
C VAL A 161 -0.05 1.78 -2.23
N VAL A 162 -1.12 1.58 -2.98
CA VAL A 162 -1.65 0.25 -3.28
C VAL A 162 -1.28 -0.11 -4.72
N TRP A 163 -0.70 -1.29 -4.92
CA TRP A 163 -0.19 -1.72 -6.22
C TRP A 163 -1.10 -2.75 -6.88
N HIS A 164 -1.54 -2.38 -8.07
CA HIS A 164 -2.34 -3.18 -8.98
C HIS A 164 -1.64 -3.40 -10.32
N SER A 165 -2.14 -4.37 -11.09
CA SER A 165 -1.72 -4.56 -12.47
C SER A 165 -2.88 -4.91 -13.39
N SER A 166 -2.76 -4.52 -14.67
CA SER A 166 -3.86 -4.65 -15.63
C SER A 166 -3.38 -5.22 -16.96
N HIS A 167 -4.17 -6.15 -17.51
CA HIS A 167 -4.02 -6.64 -18.89
C HIS A 167 -4.38 -5.58 -19.93
N ARG A 168 -5.05 -4.50 -19.53
CA ARG A 168 -5.47 -3.40 -20.42
C ARG A 168 -4.36 -2.37 -20.65
N LEU A 169 -3.27 -2.46 -19.89
CA LEU A 169 -2.09 -1.61 -20.06
C LEU A 169 -0.98 -2.41 -20.72
N SER A 170 -0.42 -1.85 -21.80
CA SER A 170 0.73 -2.43 -22.53
C SER A 170 2.04 -1.70 -22.22
N THR A 171 1.98 -0.43 -21.84
CA THR A 171 3.16 0.43 -21.58
C THR A 171 2.80 1.52 -20.58
N GLY A 172 3.76 1.92 -19.73
CA GLY A 172 3.55 2.94 -18.71
C GLY A 172 2.58 2.51 -17.61
N GLY A 173 2.46 3.31 -16.56
CA GLY A 173 1.52 3.09 -15.47
C GLY A 173 0.48 4.21 -15.35
N GLN A 174 -0.50 3.96 -14.50
CA GLN A 174 -1.55 4.91 -14.14
C GLN A 174 -1.59 5.07 -12.62
N VAL A 175 -1.96 6.26 -12.15
CA VAL A 175 -2.12 6.55 -10.73
C VAL A 175 -3.53 7.08 -10.49
N TYR A 176 -4.22 6.48 -9.53
CA TYR A 176 -5.54 6.87 -9.08
C TYR A 176 -5.47 7.30 -7.62
N MET A 177 -6.51 7.96 -7.14
CA MET A 177 -6.58 8.56 -5.82
C MET A 177 -7.90 8.20 -5.15
N GLY A 178 -7.89 8.15 -3.82
CA GLY A 178 -9.10 7.97 -3.04
C GLY A 178 -10.12 9.08 -3.26
N TYR A 179 -11.40 8.74 -3.09
CA TYR A 179 -12.51 9.66 -3.17
C TYR A 179 -13.55 9.38 -2.08
N THR A 180 -14.32 10.42 -1.75
CA THR A 180 -15.47 10.36 -0.85
C THR A 180 -16.76 10.45 -1.66
N GLN A 181 -17.92 10.41 -1.00
CA GLN A 181 -19.22 10.55 -1.67
C GLN A 181 -19.34 11.85 -2.47
N ASP A 182 -18.69 12.92 -2.00
CA ASP A 182 -18.88 14.27 -2.52
C ASP A 182 -17.76 14.72 -3.46
N ALA A 183 -16.54 14.20 -3.29
CA ALA A 183 -15.38 14.67 -4.05
C ALA A 183 -14.17 13.71 -3.97
N ILE A 184 -13.27 13.88 -4.93
CA ILE A 184 -11.88 13.39 -4.87
C ILE A 184 -11.16 13.96 -3.64
N ASP A 185 -10.40 13.12 -2.94
CA ASP A 185 -9.48 13.58 -1.90
C ASP A 185 -8.33 14.38 -2.53
N GLN A 186 -8.27 15.68 -2.20
CA GLN A 186 -7.25 16.58 -2.74
C GLN A 186 -5.84 16.26 -2.24
N ASN A 187 -5.69 15.69 -1.05
CA ASN A 187 -4.40 15.27 -0.54
C ASN A 187 -3.90 14.04 -1.31
N ALA A 188 -4.76 13.05 -1.52
CA ALA A 188 -4.47 11.90 -2.38
C ALA A 188 -4.18 12.32 -3.84
N LEU A 189 -4.88 13.32 -4.39
CA LEU A 189 -4.59 13.85 -5.72
C LEU A 189 -3.20 14.50 -5.81
N ASN A 190 -2.80 15.25 -4.78
CA ASN A 190 -1.46 15.84 -4.71
C ASN A 190 -0.38 14.76 -4.57
N LEU A 191 -0.64 13.73 -3.77
CA LEU A 191 0.20 12.55 -3.63
C LEU A 191 0.37 11.83 -4.99
N ALA A 192 -0.74 11.61 -5.71
CA ALA A 192 -0.75 10.98 -7.03
C ALA A 192 0.07 11.77 -8.06
N ARG A 193 -0.05 13.11 -8.05
CA ARG A 193 0.73 13.99 -8.96
C ARG A 193 2.22 13.90 -8.67
N ARG A 194 2.64 13.89 -7.40
CA ARG A 194 4.06 13.74 -7.04
C ARG A 194 4.62 12.40 -7.47
N TYR A 195 3.86 11.34 -7.24
CA TYR A 195 4.23 10.02 -7.71
C TYR A 195 4.36 9.98 -9.24
N ALA A 196 3.40 10.60 -9.95
CA ALA A 196 3.41 10.71 -11.41
C ALA A 196 4.55 11.58 -11.96
N ASP A 197 4.95 12.66 -11.27
CA ASP A 197 6.04 13.55 -11.69
C ASP A 197 7.38 12.80 -11.75
N VAL A 198 7.60 11.83 -10.84
CA VAL A 198 8.78 10.96 -10.84
C VAL A 198 8.65 9.83 -11.86
N THR A 199 7.50 9.17 -11.89
CA THR A 199 7.31 7.93 -12.67
C THR A 199 6.95 8.17 -14.14
N GLY A 200 6.48 9.37 -14.49
CA GLY A 200 5.85 9.67 -15.77
C GLY A 200 4.49 8.97 -15.96
N TYR A 201 3.90 8.40 -14.90
CA TYR A 201 2.62 7.71 -14.98
C TYR A 201 1.46 8.69 -15.15
N VAL A 202 0.37 8.23 -15.75
CA VAL A 202 -0.78 9.09 -16.03
C VAL A 202 -1.71 9.10 -14.83
N VAL A 203 -1.96 10.27 -14.25
CA VAL A 203 -2.97 10.45 -13.21
C VAL A 203 -4.38 10.33 -13.83
N LYS A 204 -5.24 9.53 -13.21
CA LYS A 204 -6.61 9.25 -13.64
C LYS A 204 -7.58 9.41 -12.47
N GLU A 205 -8.66 10.15 -12.69
CA GLU A 205 -9.67 10.41 -11.65
C GLU A 205 -10.61 9.23 -11.41
N GLU A 206 -10.86 8.41 -12.43
CA GLU A 206 -11.77 7.28 -12.35
C GLU A 206 -11.32 6.10 -13.21
N TRP A 207 -11.71 4.89 -12.79
CA TRP A 207 -11.52 3.68 -13.56
C TRP A 207 -12.54 3.59 -14.70
N ALA A 208 -12.07 3.73 -15.93
CA ALA A 208 -12.94 3.95 -17.10
C ALA A 208 -13.70 2.71 -17.62
N TYR A 209 -13.49 1.51 -17.06
CA TYR A 209 -13.97 0.27 -17.68
C TYR A 209 -15.23 -0.32 -17.03
N TYR A 210 -15.44 -0.06 -15.75
CA TYR A 210 -16.58 -0.53 -14.97
C TYR A 210 -16.61 0.26 -13.65
N VAL A 211 -17.77 0.31 -13.00
CA VAL A 211 -17.91 1.04 -11.73
C VAL A 211 -17.24 0.25 -10.61
N THR A 212 -16.30 0.88 -9.92
CA THR A 212 -15.66 0.32 -8.74
C THR A 212 -16.40 0.77 -7.47
N THR A 213 -16.45 -0.10 -6.46
CA THR A 213 -17.13 0.15 -5.18
C THR A 213 -16.37 -0.54 -4.07
N GLY A 214 -16.49 -0.07 -2.82
CA GLY A 214 -15.89 -0.79 -1.69
C GLY A 214 -14.36 -0.85 -1.74
N GLU A 215 -13.69 0.17 -2.26
CA GLU A 215 -12.24 0.18 -2.50
C GLU A 215 -11.44 0.65 -1.28
N LEU A 216 -10.21 0.12 -1.12
CA LEU A 216 -9.29 0.52 -0.06
C LEU A 216 -8.98 2.02 -0.12
N VAL A 217 -8.65 2.56 -1.29
CA VAL A 217 -8.28 3.98 -1.43
C VAL A 217 -9.43 4.93 -1.08
N SER A 218 -10.68 4.55 -1.38
CA SER A 218 -11.87 5.31 -1.01
C SER A 218 -12.15 5.21 0.48
N TRP A 219 -11.96 4.04 1.09
CA TRP A 219 -12.03 3.90 2.54
C TRP A 219 -10.96 4.74 3.26
N CYS A 220 -9.73 4.75 2.74
CA CYS A 220 -8.68 5.64 3.24
C CYS A 220 -9.10 7.12 3.18
N ALA A 221 -9.66 7.57 2.04
CA ALA A 221 -10.16 8.95 1.91
C ALA A 221 -11.25 9.29 2.95
N ILE A 222 -12.20 8.38 3.18
CA ILE A 222 -13.25 8.56 4.22
C ILE A 222 -12.65 8.67 5.63
N ASN A 223 -11.51 8.01 5.88
CA ASN A 223 -10.83 8.00 7.16
C ASN A 223 -9.65 8.98 7.23
N GLU A 224 -9.58 9.96 6.32
CA GLU A 224 -8.52 10.99 6.30
C GLU A 224 -7.10 10.40 6.19
N ILE A 225 -6.95 9.32 5.43
CA ILE A 225 -5.66 8.71 5.07
C ILE A 225 -5.38 8.99 3.59
N GLU A 226 -4.25 9.62 3.29
CA GLU A 226 -3.84 9.90 1.90
C GLU A 226 -3.51 8.59 1.19
N ALA A 227 -4.29 8.19 0.19
CA ALA A 227 -4.09 6.91 -0.49
C ALA A 227 -4.18 6.99 -2.01
N ILE A 228 -3.27 6.28 -2.68
CA ILE A 228 -3.23 6.16 -4.13
C ILE A 228 -3.16 4.71 -4.59
N ASP A 229 -3.78 4.43 -5.73
CA ASP A 229 -3.64 3.18 -6.48
C ASP A 229 -2.65 3.40 -7.62
N VAL A 230 -1.65 2.53 -7.72
CA VAL A 230 -0.68 2.49 -8.83
C VAL A 230 -0.96 1.25 -9.66
N VAL A 231 -1.33 1.44 -10.93
CA VAL A 231 -1.67 0.36 -11.86
C VAL A 231 -0.61 0.26 -12.94
N ILE A 232 0.06 -0.89 -13.03
CA ILE A 232 1.08 -1.17 -14.05
C ILE A 232 0.64 -2.24 -15.07
N PRO A 233 1.35 -2.38 -16.20
CA PRO A 233 1.11 -3.48 -17.14
C PRO A 233 1.28 -4.82 -16.44
N ARG A 234 0.32 -5.73 -16.65
CA ARG A 234 0.38 -7.08 -16.09
C ARG A 234 1.59 -7.88 -16.57
N SER A 235 2.08 -7.58 -17.76
CA SER A 235 3.27 -8.20 -18.36
C SER A 235 4.59 -7.72 -17.75
N LEU A 236 4.59 -6.65 -16.96
CA LEU A 236 5.81 -6.11 -16.35
C LEU A 236 6.13 -6.91 -15.06
N PRO A 237 7.26 -7.64 -15.00
CA PRO A 237 7.59 -8.45 -13.84
C PRO A 237 8.04 -7.55 -12.68
N GLY A 238 7.70 -7.92 -11.45
CA GLY A 238 8.11 -7.17 -10.26
C GLY A 238 9.64 -7.16 -10.04
N SER A 239 10.35 -8.12 -10.64
CA SER A 239 11.82 -8.19 -10.61
C SER A 239 12.51 -7.19 -11.54
N ASP A 240 11.76 -6.50 -12.42
CA ASP A 240 12.34 -5.55 -13.38
C ASP A 240 13.09 -4.42 -12.64
N ALA A 241 14.38 -4.29 -12.91
CA ALA A 241 15.24 -3.35 -12.19
C ALA A 241 14.82 -1.89 -12.43
N SER A 242 14.39 -1.55 -13.65
CA SER A 242 13.94 -0.19 -13.96
C SER A 242 12.63 0.15 -13.25
N LEU A 243 11.70 -0.79 -13.15
CA LEU A 243 10.48 -0.62 -12.35
C LEU A 243 10.80 -0.42 -10.87
N ARG A 244 11.70 -1.23 -10.31
CA ARG A 244 12.12 -1.15 -8.90
C ARG A 244 12.78 0.19 -8.58
N ASP A 245 13.78 0.57 -9.37
CA ASP A 245 14.50 1.85 -9.21
C ASP A 245 13.55 3.05 -9.29
N LEU A 246 12.64 3.04 -10.27
CA LEU A 246 11.66 4.10 -10.47
C LEU A 246 10.66 4.16 -9.31
N THR A 247 10.19 3.01 -8.84
CA THR A 247 9.28 2.90 -7.69
C THR A 247 9.93 3.43 -6.42
N MET A 248 11.16 3.01 -6.14
CA MET A 248 11.91 3.49 -4.98
C MET A 248 12.10 5.01 -5.03
N GLN A 249 12.45 5.57 -6.18
CA GLN A 249 12.55 7.03 -6.35
C GLN A 249 11.22 7.74 -6.04
N ALA A 250 10.10 7.22 -6.54
CA ALA A 250 8.79 7.79 -6.31
C ALA A 250 8.36 7.68 -4.83
N LEU A 251 8.61 6.54 -4.19
CA LEU A 251 8.37 6.33 -2.75
C LEU A 251 9.19 7.29 -1.88
N LEU A 252 10.47 7.50 -2.20
CA LEU A 252 11.33 8.46 -1.51
C LEU A 252 10.87 9.90 -1.72
N GLU A 253 10.37 10.26 -2.91
CA GLU A 253 9.83 11.60 -3.18
C GLU A 253 8.59 11.87 -2.35
N ILE A 254 7.60 10.97 -2.37
CA ILE A 254 6.37 11.16 -1.59
C ILE A 254 6.62 11.14 -0.09
N ALA A 255 7.68 10.48 0.38
CA ALA A 255 8.06 10.48 1.79
C ALA A 255 8.62 11.81 2.29
N ARG A 256 9.28 12.59 1.43
CA ARG A 256 9.95 13.86 1.80
C ARG A 256 9.01 15.05 1.84
N PHE A 257 7.81 14.92 1.28
CA PHE A 257 6.87 16.02 1.23
C PHE A 257 6.14 16.20 2.58
N PRO A 258 6.01 17.45 3.08
CA PRO A 258 5.36 17.76 4.35
C PRO A 258 3.96 17.18 4.52
#